data_AF-A0A6N3ITX0-F1
#
_entry.id   AF-A0A6N3ITX0-F1
#
_cell.length_a   1.000
_cell.length_b   1.000
_cell.length_c   1.000
_cell.angle_alpha   90.00
_cell.angle_beta   90.00
_cell.angle_gamma   90.00
#
_symmetry.space_group_name_H-M   'P 1'
#
loop_
_entity.id
_entity.type
_entity.pdbx_description
1 polymer ?
#
loop_
_entity_poly.entity_id
_entity_poly.type
_entity_poly.pdbx_seq_one_letter_code
_entity_poly.pdbx_strand_id
1 'polypeptide(L)' 'MNRREFAEKRLAMAENSIDRLIDLLSSDDLQTRFFAEMCLRDATNT' A
#
# COMPACT_ATOMS: atom_id res chain seq x y z
N MET A 1 -2.03 1.35 15.34
CA MET A 1 -1.02 0.51 14.67
C MET A 1 0.33 0.86 15.25
N ASN A 2 1.07 -0.14 15.76
CA ASN A 2 2.43 0.01 16.25
C ASN A 2 3.46 -0.12 15.11
N ARG A 3 4.74 0.13 15.39
CA ARG A 3 5.80 0.16 14.36
C ARG A 3 5.97 -1.19 13.65
N ARG A 4 5.81 -2.31 14.35
CA ARG A 4 5.96 -3.64 13.78
C ARG A 4 4.81 -3.96 12.83
N GLU A 5 3.58 -3.72 13.29
CA GLU A 5 2.36 -3.90 12.48
C GLU A 5 2.40 -3.04 11.21
N PHE A 6 2.95 -1.82 11.29
CA PHE A 6 3.11 -0.96 10.12
C PHE A 6 4.07 -1.58 9.10
N ALA A 7 5.23 -2.07 9.55
CA ALA A 7 6.22 -2.68 8.68
C ALA A 7 5.68 -3.96 8.01
N GLU A 8 5.00 -4.81 8.77
CA GLU A 8 4.36 -6.03 8.27
C GLU A 8 3.28 -5.70 7.22
N LYS A 9 2.39 -4.75 7.49
CA LYS A 9 1.37 -4.31 6.52
C LYS A 9 1.97 -3.70 5.26
N ARG A 10 3.02 -2.89 5.39
CA ARG A 10 3.71 -2.30 4.24
C ARG A 10 4.32 -3.37 3.34
N LEU A 11 5.00 -4.36 3.94
CA LEU A 11 5.60 -5.46 3.18
C LEU A 11 4.52 -6.26 2.45
N ALA A 12 3.44 -6.63 3.14
CA ALA A 12 2.32 -7.34 2.52
C ALA A 12 1.66 -6.52 1.40
N MET A 13 1.57 -5.20 1.54
CA MET A 13 1.03 -4.34 0.48
C MET A 13 1.96 -4.27 -0.74
N ALA A 14 3.28 -4.18 -0.51
CA ALA A 14 4.28 -4.10 -1.58
C ALA A 14 4.37 -5.35 -2.46
N GLU A 15 3.85 -6.49 -2.00
CA GLU A 15 3.75 -7.73 -2.81
C GLU A 15 2.64 -7.68 -3.87
N ASN A 16 1.73 -6.69 -3.82
CA ASN A 16 0.68 -6.53 -4.82
C ASN A 16 1.25 -5.94 -6.12
N SER A 17 0.67 -6.34 -7.26
CA SER A 17 0.97 -5.72 -8.55
C SER A 17 0.53 -4.26 -8.60
N ILE A 18 1.14 -3.47 -9.49
CA ILE A 18 0.77 -2.05 -9.70
C ILE A 18 -0.73 -1.91 -10.00
N ASP A 19 -1.28 -2.74 -10.90
CA ASP A 19 -2.71 -2.72 -11.22
C ASP A 19 -3.58 -2.96 -9.98
N ARG A 20 -3.18 -3.92 -9.13
CA ARG A 20 -3.90 -4.22 -7.91
C ARG A 20 -3.80 -3.06 -6.90
N LEU A 21 -2.66 -2.40 -6.81
CA LEU A 21 -2.50 -1.22 -5.96
C LEU A 21 -3.37 -0.06 -6.44
N ILE A 22 -3.53 0.12 -7.76
CA ILE A 22 -4.43 1.14 -8.34
C ILE A 22 -5.90 0.85 -7.94
N ASP A 23 -6.35 -0.40 -8.03
CA ASP A 23 -7.70 -0.78 -7.58
C ASP A 23 -7.94 -0.43 -6.11
N LEU A 24 -6.92 -0.67 -5.25
CA LEU A 24 -7.00 -0.43 -3.81
C LEU A 24 -7.09 1.06 -3.44
N LEU A 25 -6.77 1.99 -4.35
CA LEU A 25 -7.00 3.42 -4.15
C LEU A 25 -8.48 3.78 -4.01
N SER A 26 -9.38 2.93 -4.51
CA SER A 26 -10.84 3.11 -4.38
C SER A 26 -11.43 2.43 -3.15
N SER A 27 -10.60 1.87 -2.26
CA SER A 27 -11.07 1.20 -1.03
C SER A 27 -11.71 2.18 -0.05
N ASP A 28 -12.82 1.80 0.57
CA ASP A 28 -13.43 2.59 1.65
C ASP A 28 -12.55 2.64 2.91
N ASP A 29 -11.63 1.68 3.08
CA ASP A 29 -10.68 1.66 4.18
C ASP A 29 -9.52 2.64 3.94
N LEU A 30 -9.43 3.66 4.80
CA LEU A 30 -8.39 4.69 4.74
C LEU A 30 -6.98 4.10 4.84
N GLN A 31 -6.77 3.07 5.67
CA GLN A 31 -5.44 2.47 5.82
C GLN A 31 -5.02 1.78 4.53
N THR A 32 -5.92 1.00 3.92
CA THR A 32 -5.69 0.33 2.64
C THR A 32 -5.29 1.33 1.56
N ARG A 33 -6.04 2.43 1.40
CA ARG A 33 -5.70 3.48 0.44
C ARG A 33 -4.33 4.09 0.70
N PHE A 34 -4.05 4.42 1.96
CA PHE A 34 -2.76 5.00 2.36
C PHE A 34 -1.57 4.09 2.00
N PHE A 35 -1.65 2.79 2.32
CA PHE A 35 -0.58 1.85 1.99
C PHE A 35 -0.45 1.63 0.49
N ALA A 36 -1.57 1.55 -0.24
CA ALA A 36 -1.56 1.41 -1.69
C ALA A 36 -0.91 2.62 -2.39
N GLU A 37 -1.27 3.84 -1.99
CA GLU A 37 -0.68 5.08 -2.51
C GLU A 37 0.83 5.16 -2.21
N MET A 38 1.23 4.81 -0.99
CA MET A 38 2.65 4.77 -0.61
C MET A 38 3.45 3.78 -1.48
N CYS A 39 2.94 2.56 -1.66
CA CYS A 39 3.60 1.54 -2.48
C CYS A 39 3.66 1.92 -3.96
N LEU A 40 2.60 2.55 -4.50
CA LEU A 40 2.60 3.06 -5.87
C LEU A 40 3.65 4.16 -6.05
N ARG A 41 3.72 5.11 -5.11
CA ARG A 41 4.72 6.17 -5.16
C ARG A 41 6.13 5.58 -5.15
N ASP A 42 6.41 4.61 -4.27
CA ASP A 42 7.70 3.94 -4.21
C ASP A 42 8.06 3.25 -5.54
N ALA A 43 7.10 2.59 -6.21
CA ALA A 43 7.31 1.95 -7.49
C ALA A 43 7.58 2.95 -8.64
N THR A 44 6.95 4.13 -8.61
CA THR A 44 7.10 5.17 -9.64
C THR A 44 8.28 6.11 -9.44
N ASN A 45 8.93 6.12 -8.27
CA ASN A 45 10.08 6.96 -7.95
C ASN A 45 11.44 6.33 -8.38
N THR A 46 11.40 5.36 -9.28
CA THR A 46 12.57 4.76 -9.93
C THR A 46 12.99 5.60 -11.13
#